data_AF-A0A538T6S3-F1
#
_entry.id   AF-A0A538T6S3-F1
#
_cell.length_a   1.000
_cell.length_b   1.000
_cell.length_c   1.000
_cell.angle_alpha   90.00
_cell.angle_beta   90.00
_cell.angle_gamma   90.00
#
_symmetry.space_group_name_H-M   'P 1'
#
loop_
_entity.id
_entity.type
_entity.pdbx_description
1 polymer ?
#
loop_
_entity_poly.entity_id
_entity_poly.type
_entity_poly.pdbx_seq_one_letter_code
_entity_poly.pdbx_strand_id
1 'polypeptide(L)'
;WGWAKLAEVRDALRRFAAAGKPIYASLSGGGEAEYLLASAARIVSMPPTATLQLDGLSATVLFLRGTLDKVGVSPNFVHVGRYKSAIETYARRDMSPPAREALEALLDDHYRLLVDSLASARDRSPAFIQRQLDEGPFEAREARSRGLIDTMLYQPDLDSLATRRGRARLSTMPFRRYADRISRPHGAHVALIIASGTIVPGKSHVGANGEWFLGAETLIEALNEARQRHSIRAVVLRIDSPGGDAGASDDIWREVKRCRAKKPVIASFSDYAASGGYYIAMGADSIVSGPATITGSIGIYGGKMNVRGLLGKLGVSVETVSRGAHAEMFSPFRDFTAEEAQRFGRQLEDHYRVFVARVAENRRMSPARVEDVAQGRVWTGLAARERGLVDALGGIDRALEMSRLRAGLPRGEELVVERLPRPRVSLLQSLFESLFSGDDGDAAERAALPEALRTLVAASRFPAGTALAHLPFAITIR
;
A
#
# COMPACT_ATOMS: atom_id res chain seq x y z
N TRP A 1 1.80 -1.14 -9.58
CA TRP A 1 0.78 -0.76 -8.57
C TRP A 1 0.31 -2.03 -7.88
N GLY A 2 -0.27 -1.94 -6.68
CA GLY A 2 -0.97 -3.10 -6.13
C GLY A 2 -2.33 -3.31 -6.78
N TRP A 3 -2.95 -4.45 -6.43
CA TRP A 3 -4.24 -4.89 -6.96
C TRP A 3 -5.39 -3.92 -6.68
N ALA A 4 -5.36 -3.19 -5.57
CA ALA A 4 -6.43 -2.25 -5.22
C ALA A 4 -6.43 -1.02 -6.13
N LYS A 5 -5.27 -0.38 -6.36
CA LYS A 5 -5.17 0.74 -7.31
C LYS A 5 -5.54 0.30 -8.73
N LEU A 6 -5.08 -0.88 -9.13
CA LEU A 6 -5.40 -1.44 -10.44
C LEU A 6 -6.91 -1.59 -10.63
N ALA A 7 -7.60 -2.12 -9.61
CA ALA A 7 -9.06 -2.24 -9.61
C ALA A 7 -9.74 -0.87 -9.68
N GLU A 8 -9.27 0.16 -8.96
CA GLU A 8 -9.84 1.51 -9.04
C GLU A 8 -9.75 2.11 -10.45
N VAL A 9 -8.59 1.98 -11.10
CA VAL A 9 -8.42 2.45 -12.49
C VAL A 9 -9.32 1.66 -13.43
N ARG A 10 -9.37 0.33 -13.27
CA ARG A 10 -10.24 -0.55 -14.06
C ARG A 10 -11.72 -0.17 -13.91
N ASP A 11 -12.18 0.12 -12.69
CA ASP A 11 -13.55 0.55 -12.44
C ASP A 11 -13.86 1.92 -13.08
N ALA A 12 -12.88 2.84 -13.10
CA ALA A 12 -13.01 4.10 -13.83
C ALA A 12 -13.15 3.89 -15.34
N LEU A 13 -12.36 2.97 -15.91
CA LEU A 13 -12.47 2.57 -17.32
C LEU A 13 -13.83 1.94 -17.60
N ARG A 14 -14.33 1.05 -16.74
CA ARG A 14 -15.66 0.45 -16.90
C ARG A 14 -16.78 1.48 -16.89
N ARG A 15 -16.72 2.49 -16.01
CA ARG A 15 -17.67 3.61 -16.01
C ARG A 15 -17.59 4.43 -17.30
N PHE A 16 -16.39 4.67 -17.81
CA PHE A 16 -16.20 5.34 -19.10
C PHE A 16 -16.80 4.53 -20.26
N ALA A 17 -16.59 3.21 -20.27
CA ALA A 17 -17.19 2.31 -21.26
C ALA A 17 -18.72 2.28 -21.18
N ALA A 18 -19.29 2.25 -19.96
CA ALA A 18 -20.73 2.29 -19.73
C ALA A 18 -21.39 3.58 -20.25
N ALA A 19 -20.64 4.67 -20.41
CA ALA A 19 -21.10 5.90 -21.07
C ALA A 19 -21.14 5.80 -22.61
N GLY A 20 -21.00 4.59 -23.17
CA GLY A 20 -21.06 4.32 -24.62
C GLY A 20 -19.79 4.67 -25.39
N LYS A 21 -18.68 4.96 -24.69
CA LYS A 21 -17.39 5.30 -25.30
C LYS A 21 -16.50 4.06 -25.37
N PRO A 22 -16.04 3.63 -26.56
CA PRO A 22 -15.23 2.42 -26.67
C PRO A 22 -13.84 2.62 -26.07
N ILE A 23 -13.29 1.54 -25.51
CA ILE A 23 -11.92 1.47 -25.01
C ILE A 23 -11.18 0.39 -25.81
N TYR A 24 -9.96 0.71 -26.23
CA TYR A 24 -9.06 -0.18 -26.93
C TYR A 24 -7.78 -0.30 -26.10
N ALA A 25 -7.28 -1.52 -25.91
CA ALA A 25 -6.05 -1.79 -25.19
C ALA A 25 -5.04 -2.47 -26.12
N SER A 26 -3.80 -2.00 -26.09
CA SER A 26 -2.66 -2.65 -26.75
C SER A 26 -1.70 -3.11 -25.66
N LEU A 27 -1.45 -4.41 -25.60
CA LEU A 27 -0.45 -5.02 -24.72
C LEU A 27 0.81 -5.29 -25.54
N SER A 28 1.98 -4.88 -25.08
CA SER A 28 3.27 -5.28 -25.66
C SER A 28 3.78 -6.61 -25.07
N GLY A 29 2.86 -7.42 -24.54
CA GLY A 29 3.11 -8.42 -23.51
C GLY A 29 2.75 -7.88 -22.13
N GLY A 30 2.83 -8.72 -21.10
CA GLY A 30 2.53 -8.33 -19.72
C GLY A 30 1.92 -9.46 -18.91
N GLY A 31 1.79 -9.21 -17.61
CA GLY A 31 1.27 -10.15 -16.62
C GLY A 31 -0.23 -10.05 -16.40
N GLU A 32 -0.67 -10.75 -15.36
CA GLU A 32 -2.02 -10.76 -14.81
C GLU A 32 -2.52 -9.34 -14.54
N ALA A 33 -1.67 -8.45 -14.02
CA ALA A 33 -2.01 -7.08 -13.68
C ALA A 33 -2.31 -6.24 -14.93
N GLU A 34 -1.42 -6.26 -15.93
CA GLU A 34 -1.63 -5.56 -17.20
C GLU A 34 -2.86 -6.11 -17.93
N TYR A 35 -3.02 -7.43 -17.94
CA TYR A 35 -4.15 -8.09 -18.58
C TYR A 35 -5.48 -7.78 -17.88
N LEU A 36 -5.51 -7.77 -16.54
CA LEU A 36 -6.69 -7.37 -15.78
C LEU A 36 -7.12 -5.94 -16.09
N LEU A 37 -6.19 -5.01 -16.24
CA LEU A 37 -6.52 -3.65 -16.66
C LEU A 37 -7.03 -3.60 -18.10
N ALA A 38 -6.32 -4.27 -19.01
CA ALA A 38 -6.71 -4.35 -20.43
C ALA A 38 -8.08 -5.02 -20.61
N SER A 39 -8.49 -5.91 -19.70
CA SER A 39 -9.80 -6.58 -19.74
C SER A 39 -10.99 -5.61 -19.65
N ALA A 40 -10.80 -4.37 -19.20
CA ALA A 40 -11.83 -3.34 -19.26
C ALA A 40 -12.07 -2.79 -20.69
N ALA A 41 -11.18 -3.09 -21.63
CA ALA A 41 -11.29 -2.68 -23.01
C ALA A 41 -12.24 -3.60 -23.79
N ARG A 42 -12.88 -3.02 -24.82
CA ARG A 42 -13.69 -3.78 -25.79
C ARG A 42 -12.82 -4.63 -26.71
N ILE A 43 -11.64 -4.12 -27.04
CA ILE A 43 -10.65 -4.81 -27.87
C ILE A 43 -9.33 -4.79 -27.11
N VAL A 44 -8.78 -5.98 -26.86
CA VAL A 44 -7.43 -6.22 -26.39
C VAL A 44 -6.61 -6.73 -27.57
N SER A 45 -5.56 -5.99 -27.93
CA SER A 45 -4.62 -6.36 -28.98
C SER A 45 -3.26 -6.69 -28.38
N MET A 46 -2.54 -7.63 -29.00
CA MET A 46 -1.17 -7.93 -28.63
C MET A 46 -0.35 -8.27 -29.89
N PRO A 47 0.82 -7.63 -30.14
CA PRO A 47 1.65 -7.93 -31.31
C PRO A 47 1.97 -9.43 -31.45
N PRO A 48 2.19 -9.97 -32.66
CA PRO A 48 2.37 -11.40 -32.87
C PRO A 48 3.50 -12.06 -32.07
N THR A 49 4.54 -11.29 -31.70
CA THR A 49 5.72 -11.76 -30.97
C THR A 49 5.64 -11.53 -29.46
N ALA A 50 4.55 -10.95 -28.96
CA ALA A 50 4.39 -10.68 -27.54
C ALA A 50 3.80 -11.90 -26.81
N THR A 51 4.14 -11.99 -25.53
CA THR A 51 3.70 -13.06 -24.63
C THR A 51 2.78 -12.49 -23.56
N LEU A 52 1.64 -13.15 -23.36
CA LEU A 52 0.74 -12.92 -22.26
C LEU A 52 1.15 -13.87 -21.13
N GLN A 53 1.75 -13.31 -20.07
CA GLN A 53 2.08 -14.03 -18.85
C GLN A 53 0.81 -14.10 -18.00
N LEU A 54 0.01 -15.13 -18.25
CA LEU A 54 -1.21 -15.41 -17.50
C LEU A 54 -1.05 -16.81 -16.92
N ASP A 55 -0.21 -16.93 -15.90
CA ASP A 55 0.30 -18.19 -15.34
C ASP A 55 0.12 -18.31 -13.82
N GLY A 56 -0.65 -17.39 -13.21
CA GLY A 56 -1.14 -17.53 -11.84
C GLY A 56 -0.56 -16.49 -10.90
N LEU A 57 -0.79 -16.69 -9.59
CA LEU A 57 -0.24 -15.81 -8.56
C LEU A 57 0.71 -16.55 -7.64
N SER A 58 1.81 -15.90 -7.26
CA SER A 58 2.72 -16.43 -6.25
C SER A 58 3.10 -15.38 -5.21
N ALA A 59 3.31 -15.82 -3.97
CA ALA A 59 3.79 -14.98 -2.89
C ALA A 59 5.13 -15.51 -2.35
N THR A 60 6.14 -14.64 -2.31
CA THR A 60 7.49 -14.98 -1.84
C THR A 60 7.89 -14.13 -0.64
N VAL A 61 8.52 -14.74 0.35
CA VAL A 61 9.06 -14.07 1.54
C VAL A 61 10.53 -14.46 1.71
N LEU A 62 11.40 -13.46 1.90
CA LEU A 62 12.82 -13.67 2.17
C LEU A 62 13.07 -13.83 3.67
N PHE A 63 14.00 -14.71 4.01
CA PHE A 63 14.48 -14.95 5.37
C PHE A 63 15.99 -14.76 5.46
N LEU A 64 16.40 -13.85 6.32
CA LEU A 64 17.78 -13.37 6.44
C LEU A 64 18.50 -13.94 7.65
N ARG A 65 17.81 -14.68 8.54
CA ARG A 65 18.42 -15.21 9.77
C ARG A 65 19.72 -15.97 9.51
N GLY A 66 19.74 -16.83 8.49
CA GLY A 66 20.94 -17.58 8.11
C GLY A 66 22.11 -16.68 7.69
N THR A 67 21.84 -15.56 7.03
CA THR A 67 22.86 -14.56 6.69
C THR A 67 23.32 -13.79 7.92
N LEU A 68 22.40 -13.37 8.78
CA LEU A 68 22.71 -12.64 10.03
C LEU A 68 23.60 -13.47 10.95
N ASP A 69 23.31 -14.77 11.13
CA ASP A 69 24.16 -15.70 11.88
C ASP A 69 25.58 -15.75 11.29
N LYS A 70 25.70 -15.85 9.95
CA LYS A 70 26.99 -15.88 9.24
C LYS A 70 27.80 -14.61 9.45
N VAL A 71 27.18 -13.44 9.49
CA VAL A 71 27.90 -12.17 9.67
C VAL A 71 28.06 -11.77 11.15
N GLY A 72 27.52 -12.54 12.10
CA GLY A 72 27.63 -12.25 13.53
C GLY A 72 26.68 -11.15 14.00
N VAL A 73 25.50 -11.03 13.38
CA VAL A 73 24.43 -10.15 13.83
C VAL A 73 23.35 -10.97 14.53
N SER A 74 22.98 -10.59 15.76
CA SER A 74 21.97 -11.28 16.57
C SER A 74 20.67 -10.46 16.64
N PRO A 75 19.56 -10.96 16.07
CA PRO A 75 18.25 -10.29 16.15
C PRO A 75 17.62 -10.46 17.54
N ASN A 76 17.29 -9.35 18.21
CA ASN A 76 16.67 -9.31 19.52
C ASN A 76 15.28 -8.66 19.38
N PHE A 77 14.28 -9.45 19.00
CA PHE A 77 12.92 -8.96 18.76
C PHE A 77 11.89 -9.62 19.68
N VAL A 78 10.88 -8.83 20.03
CA VAL A 78 9.67 -9.28 20.73
C VAL A 78 8.46 -8.84 19.91
N HIS A 79 7.43 -9.67 19.86
CA HIS A 79 6.16 -9.35 19.19
C HIS A 79 4.99 -9.80 20.05
N VAL A 80 3.85 -9.14 19.87
CA VAL A 80 2.57 -9.50 20.45
C VAL A 80 1.57 -9.67 19.31
N GLY A 81 0.98 -10.86 19.23
CA GLY A 81 0.06 -11.29 18.18
C GLY A 81 0.58 -12.50 17.42
N ARG A 82 -0.18 -13.61 17.45
CA ARG A 82 0.17 -14.89 16.80
C ARG A 82 0.59 -14.79 15.33
N TYR A 83 -0.03 -13.88 14.58
CA TYR A 83 0.18 -13.67 13.15
C TYR A 83 1.09 -12.46 12.86
N LYS A 84 1.69 -11.83 13.88
CA LYS A 84 2.57 -10.67 13.69
C LYS A 84 3.97 -11.10 13.25
N SER A 85 4.08 -11.49 11.98
CA SER A 85 5.26 -12.14 11.41
C SER A 85 6.38 -11.20 10.92
N ALA A 86 6.31 -9.90 11.22
CA ALA A 86 7.23 -8.89 10.67
C ALA A 86 8.70 -9.13 10.99
N ILE A 87 8.93 -9.73 12.14
CA ILE A 87 10.27 -10.01 12.63
C ILE A 87 10.79 -11.34 12.09
N GLU A 88 9.94 -12.20 11.49
CA GLU A 88 10.35 -13.55 11.09
C GLU A 88 11.41 -13.53 10.00
N THR A 89 11.36 -12.57 9.06
CA THR A 89 12.42 -12.34 8.07
C THR A 89 13.80 -12.21 8.72
N TYR A 90 13.89 -11.67 9.94
CA TYR A 90 15.16 -11.52 10.66
C TYR A 90 15.42 -12.63 11.68
N ALA A 91 14.36 -13.08 12.36
CA ALA A 91 14.46 -13.99 13.49
C ALA A 91 14.47 -15.47 13.10
N ARG A 92 13.87 -15.82 11.95
CA ARG A 92 13.65 -17.19 11.47
C ARG A 92 14.28 -17.45 10.10
N ARG A 93 14.42 -18.72 9.76
CA ARG A 93 14.88 -19.20 8.43
C ARG A 93 13.73 -19.64 7.53
N ASP A 94 12.52 -19.69 8.07
CA ASP A 94 11.30 -20.13 7.42
C ASP A 94 10.07 -19.42 8.02
N MET A 95 8.94 -19.52 7.32
CA MET A 95 7.64 -19.06 7.83
C MET A 95 7.21 -19.91 9.01
N SER A 96 6.71 -19.28 10.06
CA SER A 96 5.92 -20.00 11.06
C SER A 96 4.60 -20.52 10.45
N PRO A 97 3.98 -21.58 11.01
CA PRO A 97 2.67 -22.05 10.55
C PRO A 97 1.58 -20.96 10.52
N PRO A 98 1.46 -20.06 11.54
CA PRO A 98 0.53 -18.93 11.45
C PRO A 98 0.84 -17.93 10.34
N ALA A 99 2.13 -17.61 10.12
CA ALA A 99 2.52 -16.70 9.04
C ALA A 99 2.17 -17.28 7.65
N ARG A 100 2.42 -18.58 7.47
CA ARG A 100 2.04 -19.33 6.26
C ARG A 100 0.52 -19.30 6.05
N GLU A 101 -0.27 -19.64 7.08
CA GLU A 101 -1.73 -19.62 7.02
C GLU A 101 -2.28 -18.25 6.60
N ALA A 102 -1.73 -17.15 7.16
CA ALA A 102 -2.16 -15.81 6.80
C ALA A 102 -1.77 -15.43 5.36
N LEU A 103 -0.60 -15.87 4.89
CA LEU A 103 -0.14 -15.60 3.54
C LEU A 103 -0.94 -16.38 2.49
N GLU A 104 -1.18 -17.66 2.73
CA GLU A 104 -2.02 -18.52 1.88
C GLU A 104 -3.43 -17.93 1.75
N ALA A 105 -4.06 -17.54 2.86
CA ALA A 105 -5.38 -16.91 2.83
C ALA A 105 -5.42 -15.59 2.03
N LEU A 106 -4.37 -14.76 2.11
CA LEU A 106 -4.26 -13.56 1.28
C LEU A 106 -4.15 -13.92 -0.21
N LEU A 107 -3.28 -14.87 -0.53
CA LEU A 107 -3.04 -15.30 -1.91
C LEU A 107 -4.32 -15.89 -2.52
N ASP A 108 -5.06 -16.72 -1.79
CA ASP A 108 -6.33 -17.31 -2.20
C ASP A 108 -7.38 -16.23 -2.50
N ASP A 109 -7.51 -15.23 -1.63
CA ASP A 109 -8.44 -14.13 -1.84
C ASP A 109 -8.07 -13.29 -3.07
N HIS A 110 -6.79 -12.95 -3.26
CA HIS A 110 -6.32 -12.20 -4.43
C HIS A 110 -6.50 -13.00 -5.72
N TYR A 111 -6.19 -14.30 -5.69
CA TYR A 111 -6.37 -15.21 -6.82
C TYR A 111 -7.84 -15.31 -7.22
N ARG A 112 -8.74 -15.50 -6.25
CA ARG A 112 -10.19 -15.51 -6.50
C ARG A 112 -10.68 -14.18 -7.07
N LEU A 113 -10.22 -13.05 -6.52
CA LEU A 113 -10.56 -11.72 -7.05
C LEU A 113 -10.09 -11.52 -8.50
N LEU A 114 -8.90 -12.02 -8.85
CA LEU A 114 -8.38 -12.01 -10.21
C LEU A 114 -9.26 -12.85 -11.15
N VAL A 115 -9.52 -14.11 -10.77
CA VAL A 115 -10.33 -15.06 -11.55
C VAL A 115 -11.72 -14.50 -11.80
N ASP A 116 -12.43 -14.08 -10.75
CA ASP A 116 -13.80 -13.54 -10.84
C ASP A 116 -13.82 -12.26 -11.70
N SER A 117 -12.80 -11.42 -11.55
CA SER A 117 -12.67 -10.19 -12.33
C SER A 117 -12.49 -10.46 -13.81
N LEU A 118 -11.56 -11.34 -14.19
CA LEU A 118 -11.30 -11.69 -15.58
C LEU A 118 -12.48 -12.44 -16.20
N ALA A 119 -13.09 -13.36 -15.45
CA ALA A 119 -14.28 -14.10 -15.87
C ALA A 119 -15.41 -13.12 -16.22
N SER A 120 -15.69 -12.15 -15.34
CA SER A 120 -16.70 -11.13 -15.59
C SER A 120 -16.35 -10.20 -16.77
N ALA A 121 -15.08 -9.82 -16.94
CA ALA A 121 -14.69 -8.90 -18.02
C ALA A 121 -14.64 -9.54 -19.40
N ARG A 122 -14.29 -10.82 -19.49
CA ARG A 122 -14.17 -11.55 -20.75
C ARG A 122 -15.40 -12.38 -21.10
N ASP A 123 -16.46 -12.30 -20.29
CA ASP A 123 -17.68 -13.09 -20.43
C ASP A 123 -17.35 -14.59 -20.54
N ARG A 124 -16.66 -15.09 -19.51
CA ARG A 124 -16.21 -16.47 -19.36
C ARG A 124 -16.52 -16.99 -17.97
N SER A 125 -16.49 -18.31 -17.80
CA SER A 125 -16.63 -18.91 -16.47
C SER A 125 -15.33 -18.80 -15.66
N PRO A 126 -15.39 -18.72 -14.32
CA PRO A 126 -14.21 -18.81 -13.44
C PRO A 126 -13.33 -20.02 -13.76
N ALA A 127 -13.96 -21.19 -13.99
CA ALA A 127 -13.26 -22.42 -14.34
C ALA A 127 -12.50 -22.34 -15.67
N PHE A 128 -12.97 -21.54 -16.64
CA PHE A 128 -12.23 -21.29 -17.86
C PHE A 128 -10.96 -20.48 -17.57
N ILE A 129 -11.07 -19.41 -16.79
CA ILE A 129 -9.94 -18.54 -16.44
C ILE A 129 -8.89 -19.31 -15.62
N GLN A 130 -9.32 -20.12 -14.65
CA GLN A 130 -8.41 -20.98 -13.88
C GLN A 130 -7.59 -21.90 -14.79
N ARG A 131 -8.22 -22.59 -15.75
CA ARG A 131 -7.48 -23.39 -16.73
C ARG A 131 -6.49 -22.57 -17.55
N GLN A 132 -6.82 -21.31 -17.87
CA GLN A 132 -5.87 -20.46 -18.60
C GLN A 132 -4.67 -20.09 -17.72
N LEU A 133 -4.88 -19.83 -16.43
CA LEU A 133 -3.81 -19.59 -15.46
C LEU A 133 -2.94 -20.84 -15.25
N ASP A 134 -3.51 -22.04 -15.30
CA ASP A 134 -2.76 -23.30 -15.14
C ASP A 134 -1.94 -23.69 -16.40
N GLU A 135 -2.39 -23.26 -17.59
CA GLU A 135 -1.79 -23.62 -18.88
C GLU A 135 -0.88 -22.53 -19.46
N GLY A 136 -0.90 -21.32 -18.90
CA GLY A 136 -0.07 -20.21 -19.36
C GLY A 136 1.43 -20.45 -19.14
N PRO A 137 2.30 -19.58 -19.70
CA PRO A 137 2.00 -18.37 -20.48
C PRO A 137 1.64 -18.66 -21.95
N PHE A 138 1.11 -17.66 -22.66
CA PHE A 138 0.66 -17.81 -24.05
C PHE A 138 1.30 -16.80 -25.01
N GLU A 139 1.75 -17.27 -26.18
CA GLU A 139 2.07 -16.39 -27.30
C GLU A 139 0.79 -15.74 -27.87
N ALA A 140 0.91 -14.60 -28.56
CA ALA A 140 -0.24 -13.86 -29.09
C ALA A 140 -1.20 -14.69 -29.96
N ARG A 141 -0.66 -15.60 -30.78
CA ARG A 141 -1.48 -16.48 -31.62
C ARG A 141 -2.34 -17.42 -30.78
N GLU A 142 -1.77 -18.00 -29.74
CA GLU A 142 -2.44 -18.91 -28.82
C GLU A 142 -3.42 -18.17 -27.91
N ALA A 143 -3.02 -17.03 -27.34
CA ALA A 143 -3.91 -16.17 -26.56
C ALA A 143 -5.15 -15.77 -27.39
N ARG A 144 -4.99 -15.52 -28.69
CA ARG A 144 -6.10 -15.22 -29.59
C ARG A 144 -6.97 -16.44 -29.87
N SER A 145 -6.40 -17.61 -30.15
CA SER A 145 -7.19 -18.83 -30.41
C SER A 145 -8.01 -19.27 -29.19
N ARG A 146 -7.51 -18.97 -27.98
CA ARG A 146 -8.18 -19.18 -26.70
C ARG A 146 -9.21 -18.08 -26.36
N GLY A 147 -9.25 -16.98 -27.11
CA GLY A 147 -10.16 -15.85 -26.88
C GLY A 147 -9.77 -14.92 -25.72
N LEU A 148 -8.52 -15.01 -25.25
CA LEU A 148 -7.95 -14.11 -24.24
C LEU A 148 -7.70 -12.71 -24.82
N ILE A 149 -7.30 -12.62 -26.08
CA ILE A 149 -7.18 -11.37 -26.82
C ILE A 149 -8.05 -11.38 -28.08
N ASP A 150 -8.34 -10.20 -28.60
CA ASP A 150 -9.28 -10.02 -29.71
C ASP A 150 -8.56 -9.92 -31.07
N THR A 151 -7.36 -9.36 -31.10
CA THR A 151 -6.57 -9.19 -32.32
C THR A 151 -5.06 -9.16 -32.06
N MET A 152 -4.26 -9.25 -33.12
CA MET A 152 -2.80 -9.19 -33.06
C MET A 152 -2.23 -7.96 -33.76
N LEU A 153 -2.96 -6.84 -33.71
CA LEU A 153 -2.54 -5.59 -34.32
C LEU A 153 -1.44 -4.94 -33.47
N TYR A 154 -0.50 -4.27 -34.15
CA TYR A 154 0.41 -3.35 -33.49
C TYR A 154 -0.35 -2.11 -33.03
N GLN A 155 0.20 -1.43 -32.02
CA GLN A 155 -0.43 -0.24 -31.44
C GLN A 155 -0.83 0.82 -32.49
N PRO A 156 -0.01 1.17 -33.50
CA PRO A 156 -0.40 2.16 -34.51
C PRO A 156 -1.62 1.75 -35.36
N ASP A 157 -1.78 0.44 -35.61
CA ASP A 157 -2.91 -0.10 -36.36
C ASP A 157 -4.18 -0.11 -35.50
N LEU A 158 -4.05 -0.46 -34.21
CA LEU A 158 -5.15 -0.37 -33.25
C LEU A 158 -5.61 1.07 -33.04
N ASP A 159 -4.66 2.00 -32.90
CA ASP A 159 -4.92 3.44 -32.82
C ASP A 159 -5.65 3.93 -34.07
N SER A 160 -5.31 3.39 -35.25
CA SER A 160 -6.02 3.71 -36.49
C SER A 160 -7.48 3.25 -36.45
N LEU A 161 -7.81 2.13 -35.78
CA LEU A 161 -9.20 1.72 -35.56
C LEU A 161 -9.93 2.62 -34.57
N ALA A 162 -9.25 3.05 -33.49
CA ALA A 162 -9.82 3.94 -32.49
C ALA A 162 -10.05 5.36 -33.00
N THR A 163 -9.24 5.78 -33.98
CA THR A 163 -9.23 7.16 -34.49
C THR A 163 -9.91 7.33 -35.83
N ARG A 164 -10.50 6.30 -36.43
CA ARG A 164 -11.26 6.44 -37.68
C ARG A 164 -12.74 6.17 -37.45
N ARG A 165 -13.58 7.14 -37.81
CA ARG A 165 -15.04 6.96 -37.90
C ARG A 165 -15.47 7.24 -39.33
N GLY A 166 -15.81 6.19 -40.08
CA GLY A 166 -16.00 6.28 -41.53
C GLY A 166 -14.69 6.63 -42.23
N ARG A 167 -14.65 7.75 -42.97
CA ARG A 167 -13.45 8.24 -43.69
C ARG A 167 -12.65 9.33 -42.95
N ALA A 168 -13.10 9.77 -41.77
CA ALA A 168 -12.47 10.88 -41.04
C ALA A 168 -11.61 10.41 -39.87
N ARG A 169 -10.45 11.07 -39.68
CA ARG A 169 -9.55 10.88 -38.53
C ARG A 169 -10.02 11.75 -37.35
N LEU A 170 -10.17 11.13 -36.18
CA LEU A 170 -10.47 11.77 -34.91
C LEU A 170 -9.19 12.39 -34.33
N SER A 171 -9.36 13.54 -33.67
CA SER A 171 -8.27 14.15 -32.90
C SER A 171 -7.95 13.28 -31.68
N THR A 172 -6.68 12.98 -31.46
CA THR A 172 -6.20 12.30 -30.26
C THR A 172 -5.45 13.25 -29.35
N MET A 173 -5.43 12.93 -28.07
CA MET A 173 -4.68 13.68 -27.08
C MET A 173 -4.10 12.73 -26.04
N PRO A 174 -2.81 12.87 -25.69
CA PRO A 174 -2.25 12.18 -24.53
C PRO A 174 -3.05 12.49 -23.27
N PHE A 175 -3.25 11.49 -22.41
CA PHE A 175 -4.07 11.63 -21.20
C PHE A 175 -3.64 12.81 -20.31
N ARG A 176 -2.33 13.04 -20.14
CA ARG A 176 -1.81 14.18 -19.35
C ARG A 176 -2.29 15.52 -19.91
N ARG A 177 -2.13 15.75 -21.22
CA ARG A 177 -2.62 16.97 -21.88
C ARG A 177 -4.14 17.10 -21.79
N TYR A 178 -4.87 15.98 -21.84
CA TYR A 178 -6.31 15.99 -21.62
C TYR A 178 -6.63 16.44 -20.20
N ALA A 179 -6.02 15.83 -19.19
CA ALA A 179 -6.21 16.16 -17.78
C ALA A 179 -5.90 17.64 -17.48
N ASP A 180 -4.86 18.21 -18.07
CA ASP A 180 -4.49 19.62 -17.91
C ASP A 180 -5.51 20.59 -18.53
N ARG A 181 -6.32 20.12 -19.50
CA ARG A 181 -7.34 20.92 -20.20
C ARG A 181 -8.73 20.80 -19.60
N ILE A 182 -8.97 19.82 -18.72
CA ILE A 182 -10.26 19.69 -18.05
C ILE A 182 -10.42 20.93 -17.17
N SER A 183 -11.56 21.63 -17.32
CA SER A 183 -11.90 22.77 -16.48
C SER A 183 -11.73 22.40 -15.01
N ARG A 184 -11.04 23.24 -14.24
CA ARG A 184 -10.94 23.02 -12.80
C ARG A 184 -12.36 23.11 -12.24
N PRO A 185 -12.80 22.11 -11.46
CA PRO A 185 -14.13 22.13 -10.89
C PRO A 185 -14.32 23.37 -10.03
N HIS A 186 -15.56 23.87 -9.98
CA HIS A 186 -15.94 24.97 -9.09
C HIS A 186 -17.00 24.46 -8.11
N GLY A 187 -16.78 24.66 -6.81
CA GLY A 187 -17.74 24.23 -5.78
C GLY A 187 -17.10 23.99 -4.43
N ALA A 188 -17.76 23.21 -3.59
CA ALA A 188 -17.29 22.85 -2.27
C ALA A 188 -15.94 22.11 -2.30
N HIS A 189 -15.02 22.54 -1.42
CA HIS A 189 -13.72 21.91 -1.34
C HIS A 189 -13.75 20.68 -0.42
N VAL A 190 -13.14 19.60 -0.88
CA VAL A 190 -12.83 18.42 -0.07
C VAL A 190 -11.33 18.26 -0.02
N ALA A 191 -10.76 18.19 1.18
CA ALA A 191 -9.33 17.96 1.34
C ALA A 191 -9.02 16.49 1.08
N LEU A 192 -8.14 16.20 0.14
CA LEU A 192 -7.53 14.89 -0.05
C LEU A 192 -6.17 14.88 0.64
N ILE A 193 -6.12 14.30 1.84
CA ILE A 193 -4.89 14.17 2.62
C ILE A 193 -4.27 12.81 2.30
N ILE A 194 -3.06 12.80 1.76
CA ILE A 194 -2.36 11.57 1.37
C ILE A 194 -1.42 11.11 2.49
N ALA A 195 -1.74 9.97 3.09
CA ALA A 195 -0.94 9.26 4.07
C ALA A 195 -0.27 8.05 3.40
N SER A 196 0.85 8.28 2.71
CA SER A 196 1.58 7.25 1.95
C SER A 196 2.97 7.00 2.53
N GLY A 197 3.34 5.73 2.69
CA GLY A 197 4.66 5.30 3.18
C GLY A 197 4.67 4.88 4.65
N THR A 198 5.85 4.50 5.13
CA THR A 198 6.06 4.08 6.53
C THR A 198 5.91 5.27 7.47
N ILE A 199 5.13 5.09 8.53
CA ILE A 199 4.83 6.13 9.53
C ILE A 199 6.05 6.30 10.45
N VAL A 200 6.54 7.53 10.57
CA VAL A 200 7.68 7.88 11.42
C VAL A 200 7.36 9.13 12.26
N PRO A 201 8.02 9.31 13.42
CA PRO A 201 8.00 10.58 14.13
C PRO A 201 8.58 11.72 13.27
N GLY A 202 8.22 12.97 13.58
CA GLY A 202 8.76 14.14 12.90
C GLY A 202 8.12 14.41 11.53
N LYS A 203 8.87 15.06 10.63
CA LYS A 203 8.41 15.47 9.29
C LYS A 203 8.65 14.38 8.24
N SER A 204 7.80 14.39 7.21
CA SER A 204 7.94 13.50 6.06
C SER A 204 9.26 13.79 5.34
N HIS A 205 9.96 12.74 4.92
CA HIS A 205 11.29 12.85 4.33
C HIS A 205 11.58 11.66 3.40
N VAL A 206 12.60 11.82 2.56
CA VAL A 206 13.13 10.74 1.72
C VAL A 206 14.30 10.09 2.47
N GLY A 207 14.24 8.78 2.65
CA GLY A 207 15.31 7.98 3.24
C GLY A 207 16.53 7.86 2.34
N ALA A 208 17.63 7.33 2.87
CA ALA A 208 18.89 7.19 2.13
C ALA A 208 18.77 6.32 0.87
N ASN A 209 17.79 5.42 0.83
CA ASN A 209 17.53 4.52 -0.30
C ASN A 209 16.47 5.06 -1.28
N GLY A 210 16.08 6.35 -1.16
CA GLY A 210 15.04 6.96 -1.99
C GLY A 210 13.61 6.62 -1.56
N GLU A 211 13.44 5.87 -0.47
CA GLU A 211 12.11 5.54 0.07
C GLU A 211 11.44 6.77 0.70
N TRP A 212 10.13 6.88 0.55
CA TRP A 212 9.35 7.98 1.14
C TRP A 212 8.78 7.58 2.51
N PHE A 213 9.11 8.36 3.55
CA PHE A 213 8.57 8.22 4.89
C PHE A 213 7.47 9.24 5.18
N LEU A 214 6.37 8.76 5.76
CA LEU A 214 5.26 9.56 6.22
C LEU A 214 5.53 10.07 7.64
N GLY A 215 5.90 11.33 7.78
CA GLY A 215 6.11 11.94 9.09
C GLY A 215 4.81 12.41 9.73
N ALA A 216 4.63 12.08 11.01
CA ALA A 216 3.46 12.46 11.80
C ALA A 216 3.22 13.99 11.83
N GLU A 217 4.26 14.81 12.00
CA GLU A 217 4.10 16.27 12.05
C GLU A 217 3.51 16.81 10.75
N THR A 218 4.00 16.35 9.60
CA THR A 218 3.50 16.77 8.29
C THR A 218 2.03 16.43 8.09
N LEU A 219 1.62 15.24 8.52
CA LEU A 219 0.24 14.80 8.37
C LEU A 219 -0.69 15.51 9.36
N ILE A 220 -0.24 15.73 10.59
CA ILE A 220 -0.95 16.51 11.62
C ILE A 220 -1.13 17.96 11.17
N GLU A 221 -0.10 18.58 10.59
CA GLU A 221 -0.19 19.93 10.01
C GLU A 221 -1.26 19.99 8.90
N ALA A 222 -1.27 19.01 7.98
CA ALA A 222 -2.28 18.93 6.92
C ALA A 222 -3.71 18.71 7.46
N LEU A 223 -3.87 17.84 8.47
CA LEU A 223 -5.15 17.62 9.14
C LEU A 223 -5.63 18.90 9.87
N ASN A 224 -4.72 19.59 10.54
CA ASN A 224 -5.01 20.85 11.22
C ASN A 224 -5.40 21.95 10.22
N GLU A 225 -4.68 22.08 9.10
CA GLU A 225 -5.03 23.01 8.02
C GLU A 225 -6.44 22.71 7.49
N ALA A 226 -6.72 21.45 7.15
CA ALA A 226 -8.03 21.02 6.66
C ALA A 226 -9.13 21.28 7.70
N ARG A 227 -8.86 21.06 8.99
CA ARG A 227 -9.79 21.29 10.10
C ARG A 227 -10.11 22.78 10.28
N GLN A 228 -9.13 23.67 10.12
CA GLN A 228 -9.30 25.11 10.38
C GLN A 228 -9.90 25.89 9.20
N ARG A 229 -9.61 25.51 7.95
CA ARG A 229 -10.05 26.28 6.78
C ARG A 229 -11.55 26.12 6.50
N HIS A 230 -12.35 27.18 6.65
CA HIS A 230 -13.80 27.13 6.42
C HIS A 230 -14.21 26.70 5.01
N SER A 231 -13.38 26.96 3.99
CA SER A 231 -13.64 26.54 2.61
C SER A 231 -13.69 25.02 2.43
N ILE A 232 -12.96 24.27 3.26
CA ILE A 232 -12.92 22.80 3.22
C ILE A 232 -14.13 22.25 3.98
N ARG A 233 -15.00 21.53 3.28
CA ARG A 233 -16.27 21.00 3.81
C ARG A 233 -16.14 19.57 4.35
N ALA A 234 -15.20 18.79 3.84
CA ALA A 234 -14.89 17.44 4.31
C ALA A 234 -13.43 17.07 4.06
N VAL A 235 -12.98 15.97 4.66
CA VAL A 235 -11.66 15.38 4.47
C VAL A 235 -11.79 13.94 3.98
N VAL A 236 -11.03 13.60 2.95
CA VAL A 236 -10.71 12.22 2.58
C VAL A 236 -9.26 11.95 2.97
N LEU A 237 -9.05 11.04 3.91
CA LEU A 237 -7.72 10.56 4.31
C LEU A 237 -7.38 9.33 3.46
N ARG A 238 -6.58 9.53 2.41
CA ARG A 238 -6.16 8.47 1.49
C ARG A 238 -4.91 7.79 2.04
N ILE A 239 -5.02 6.53 2.45
CA ILE A 239 -3.97 5.80 3.16
C ILE A 239 -3.37 4.74 2.24
N ASP A 240 -2.05 4.79 2.11
CA ASP A 240 -1.23 3.79 1.43
C ASP A 240 0.01 3.49 2.28
N SER A 241 -0.22 2.82 3.40
CA SER A 241 0.80 2.67 4.46
C SER A 241 0.82 1.25 5.03
N PRO A 242 2.02 0.65 5.16
CA PRO A 242 2.21 -0.57 5.93
C PRO A 242 2.12 -0.32 7.46
N GLY A 243 2.00 0.94 7.90
CA GLY A 243 2.14 1.35 9.29
C GLY A 243 3.54 1.85 9.60
N GLY A 244 4.00 1.70 10.84
CA GLY A 244 5.28 2.21 11.31
C GLY A 244 5.29 2.43 12.82
N ASP A 245 5.84 3.56 13.26
CA ASP A 245 5.95 3.92 14.66
C ASP A 245 4.57 4.02 15.35
N ALA A 246 4.41 3.34 16.49
CA ALA A 246 3.15 3.27 17.21
C ALA A 246 2.75 4.61 17.86
N GLY A 247 3.71 5.39 18.38
CA GLY A 247 3.45 6.69 19.00
C GLY A 247 3.06 7.75 17.98
N ALA A 248 3.78 7.81 16.86
CA ALA A 248 3.45 8.63 15.70
C ALA A 248 2.05 8.31 15.16
N SER A 249 1.71 7.01 15.09
CA SER A 249 0.36 6.57 14.68
C SER A 249 -0.72 7.01 15.67
N ASP A 250 -0.44 7.00 16.98
CA ASP A 250 -1.34 7.53 18.01
C ASP A 250 -1.57 9.04 17.86
N ASP A 251 -0.49 9.81 17.71
CA ASP A 251 -0.58 11.27 17.54
C ASP A 251 -1.41 11.64 16.30
N ILE A 252 -1.22 10.93 15.19
CA ILE A 252 -2.03 11.11 13.99
C ILE A 252 -3.49 10.72 14.26
N TRP A 253 -3.76 9.55 14.84
CA TRP A 253 -5.13 9.09 15.16
C TRP A 253 -5.88 10.12 16.01
N ARG A 254 -5.20 10.70 17.01
CA ARG A 254 -5.76 11.77 17.84
C ARG A 254 -6.13 13.00 17.01
N GLU A 255 -5.28 13.43 16.08
CA GLU A 255 -5.61 14.57 15.21
C GLU A 255 -6.72 14.24 14.20
N VAL A 256 -6.79 13.01 13.69
CA VAL A 256 -7.92 12.54 12.86
C VAL A 256 -9.23 12.66 13.64
N LYS A 257 -9.27 12.21 14.91
CA LYS A 257 -10.46 12.37 15.78
C LYS A 257 -10.81 13.84 16.02
N ARG A 258 -9.82 14.71 16.23
CA ARG A 258 -10.05 16.17 16.37
C ARG A 258 -10.60 16.80 15.09
N CYS A 259 -10.16 16.33 13.93
CA CYS A 259 -10.70 16.75 12.63
C CYS A 259 -12.15 16.28 12.46
N ARG A 260 -12.40 15.00 12.74
CA ARG A 260 -13.74 14.38 12.74
C ARG A 260 -14.75 15.16 13.57
N ALA A 261 -14.34 15.64 14.74
CA ALA A 261 -15.21 16.41 15.62
C ALA A 261 -15.71 17.74 15.02
N LYS A 262 -15.06 18.27 13.98
CA LYS A 262 -15.46 19.51 13.29
C LYS A 262 -16.00 19.29 11.89
N LYS A 263 -15.50 18.27 11.18
CA LYS A 263 -15.80 18.02 9.77
C LYS A 263 -15.82 16.53 9.47
N PRO A 264 -16.62 16.06 8.51
CA PRO A 264 -16.58 14.67 8.08
C PRO A 264 -15.18 14.26 7.63
N VAL A 265 -14.68 13.14 8.14
CA VAL A 265 -13.41 12.51 7.73
C VAL A 265 -13.70 11.10 7.24
N ILE A 266 -13.41 10.82 5.97
CA ILE A 266 -13.53 9.47 5.39
C ILE A 266 -12.13 8.92 5.10
N ALA A 267 -11.78 7.81 5.73
CA ALA A 267 -10.59 7.06 5.38
C ALA A 267 -10.84 6.26 4.09
N SER A 268 -9.91 6.33 3.15
CA SER A 268 -9.91 5.57 1.90
C SER A 268 -8.61 4.78 1.81
N PHE A 269 -8.71 3.45 1.80
CA PHE A 269 -7.55 2.60 1.66
C PHE A 269 -7.14 2.45 0.20
N SER A 270 -5.84 2.48 -0.01
CA SER A 270 -5.16 2.21 -1.27
C SER A 270 -4.73 0.73 -1.29
N ASP A 271 -3.56 0.43 -1.84
CA ASP A 271 -3.00 -0.93 -1.82
C ASP A 271 -2.78 -1.44 -0.38
N TYR A 272 -2.30 -0.57 0.52
CA TYR A 272 -2.04 -0.91 1.91
C TYR A 272 -2.67 0.06 2.90
N ALA A 273 -3.28 -0.46 3.95
CA ALA A 273 -3.63 0.33 5.12
C ALA A 273 -3.69 -0.58 6.35
N ALA A 274 -2.53 -1.03 6.80
CA ALA A 274 -2.43 -2.03 7.85
C ALA A 274 -1.60 -1.54 9.02
N SER A 275 -1.79 -2.17 10.18
CA SER A 275 -1.10 -1.85 11.42
C SER A 275 -1.23 -0.35 11.77
N GLY A 276 -0.17 0.44 11.80
CA GLY A 276 -0.25 1.89 11.99
C GLY A 276 -1.15 2.60 10.96
N GLY A 277 -1.20 2.12 9.71
CA GLY A 277 -2.10 2.62 8.67
C GLY A 277 -3.58 2.38 9.00
N TYR A 278 -3.91 1.22 9.58
CA TYR A 278 -5.26 0.95 10.10
C TYR A 278 -5.54 1.76 11.38
N TYR A 279 -4.51 1.95 12.21
CA TYR A 279 -4.57 2.71 13.46
C TYR A 279 -5.00 4.16 13.23
N ILE A 280 -4.42 4.84 12.24
CA ILE A 280 -4.81 6.23 11.92
C ILE A 280 -6.20 6.29 11.28
N ALA A 281 -6.59 5.25 10.53
CA ALA A 281 -7.86 5.17 9.83
C ALA A 281 -9.06 5.06 10.76
N MET A 282 -8.95 4.29 11.85
CA MET A 282 -10.04 4.09 12.81
C MET A 282 -10.44 5.39 13.54
N GLY A 283 -9.65 6.46 13.45
CA GLY A 283 -10.05 7.78 13.95
C GLY A 283 -11.12 8.47 13.09
N ALA A 284 -11.32 8.03 11.83
CA ALA A 284 -12.24 8.61 10.87
C ALA A 284 -13.72 8.29 11.18
N ASP A 285 -14.65 8.91 10.44
CA ASP A 285 -16.08 8.60 10.52
C ASP A 285 -16.45 7.29 9.83
N SER A 286 -15.73 6.94 8.77
CA SER A 286 -15.91 5.71 8.01
C SER A 286 -14.62 5.33 7.31
N ILE A 287 -14.48 4.04 7.08
CA ILE A 287 -13.36 3.42 6.37
C ILE A 287 -13.90 2.76 5.10
N VAL A 288 -13.40 3.21 3.96
CA VAL A 288 -13.64 2.63 2.64
C VAL A 288 -12.39 1.88 2.20
N SER A 289 -12.54 0.65 1.72
CA SER A 289 -11.42 -0.19 1.28
C SER A 289 -11.68 -0.83 -0.08
N GLY A 290 -10.67 -0.92 -0.93
CA GLY A 290 -10.74 -1.77 -2.12
C GLY A 290 -10.83 -3.25 -1.71
N PRO A 291 -11.48 -4.14 -2.49
CA PRO A 291 -11.56 -5.56 -2.17
C PRO A 291 -10.19 -6.22 -1.99
N ALA A 292 -9.23 -5.80 -2.82
CA ALA A 292 -7.86 -6.33 -2.86
C ALA A 292 -6.87 -5.57 -1.96
N THR A 293 -7.30 -4.55 -1.22
CA THR A 293 -6.44 -3.84 -0.25
C THR A 293 -5.94 -4.80 0.81
N ILE A 294 -4.69 -4.65 1.27
CA ILE A 294 -4.18 -5.36 2.45
C ILE A 294 -4.30 -4.44 3.68
N THR A 295 -5.08 -4.88 4.67
CA THR A 295 -5.37 -4.14 5.90
C THR A 295 -5.32 -5.05 7.14
N GLY A 296 -5.82 -4.58 8.29
CA GLY A 296 -5.72 -5.27 9.57
C GLY A 296 -4.31 -5.13 10.15
N SER A 297 -3.64 -6.25 10.40
CA SER A 297 -2.35 -6.34 11.09
C SER A 297 -2.34 -5.64 12.45
N ILE A 298 -3.44 -5.76 13.19
CA ILE A 298 -3.60 -5.22 14.54
C ILE A 298 -2.73 -6.05 15.48
N GLY A 299 -1.52 -5.59 15.71
CA GLY A 299 -0.48 -6.27 16.47
C GLY A 299 0.78 -5.41 16.48
N ILE A 300 1.70 -5.71 17.39
CA ILE A 300 2.87 -4.87 17.62
C ILE A 300 4.12 -5.72 17.77
N TYR A 301 5.26 -5.19 17.36
CA TYR A 301 6.56 -5.78 17.61
C TYR A 301 7.57 -4.68 17.88
N GLY A 302 8.73 -5.06 18.39
CA GLY A 302 9.84 -4.14 18.56
C GLY A 302 11.10 -4.90 18.92
N GLY A 303 12.22 -4.20 19.01
CA GLY A 303 13.47 -4.82 19.40
C GLY A 303 14.67 -4.08 18.86
N LYS A 304 15.75 -4.83 18.66
CA LYS A 304 17.03 -4.32 18.17
C LYS A 304 17.81 -5.42 17.47
N MET A 305 18.83 -5.01 16.73
CA MET A 305 19.87 -5.90 16.21
C MET A 305 21.14 -5.69 17.04
N ASN A 306 21.73 -6.78 17.52
CA ASN A 306 23.06 -6.75 18.11
C ASN A 306 24.10 -7.01 17.01
N VAL A 307 24.92 -6.00 16.72
CA VAL A 307 25.93 -6.00 15.65
C VAL A 307 27.36 -6.20 16.15
N ARG A 308 27.55 -6.47 17.45
CA ARG A 308 28.91 -6.61 18.03
C ARG A 308 29.72 -7.71 17.35
N GLY A 309 29.10 -8.84 17.01
CA GLY A 309 29.79 -9.93 16.32
C GLY A 309 30.27 -9.53 14.92
N LEU A 310 29.47 -8.77 14.17
CA LEU A 310 29.87 -8.20 12.88
C LEU A 310 31.06 -7.26 13.02
N LEU A 311 30.99 -6.32 13.97
CA LEU A 311 32.09 -5.38 14.22
C LEU A 311 33.39 -6.11 14.58
N GLY A 312 33.31 -7.14 15.43
CA GLY A 312 34.46 -7.97 15.77
C GLY A 312 35.08 -8.66 14.54
N LYS A 313 34.26 -9.15 13.61
CA LYS A 313 34.76 -9.73 12.33
C LYS A 313 35.44 -8.72 11.42
N LEU A 314 35.05 -7.44 11.52
CA LEU A 314 35.67 -6.34 10.78
C LEU A 314 36.89 -5.75 11.50
N GLY A 315 37.29 -6.30 12.65
CA GLY A 315 38.39 -5.79 13.46
C GLY A 315 38.05 -4.55 14.28
N VAL A 316 36.77 -4.21 14.43
CA VAL A 316 36.30 -3.07 15.21
C VAL A 316 36.02 -3.49 16.66
N SER A 317 36.71 -2.85 17.60
CA SER A 317 36.50 -3.02 19.04
C SER A 317 35.44 -2.07 19.57
N VAL A 318 34.61 -2.54 20.51
CA VAL A 318 33.60 -1.74 21.20
C VAL A 318 33.81 -1.83 22.70
N GLU A 319 34.09 -0.69 23.32
CA GLU A 319 34.10 -0.50 24.78
C GLU A 319 32.91 0.35 25.20
N THR A 320 32.31 0.04 26.34
CA THR A 320 31.12 0.75 26.84
C THR A 320 31.27 0.99 28.34
N VAL A 321 31.05 2.23 28.76
CA VAL A 321 31.07 2.63 30.16
C VAL A 321 29.68 3.15 30.50
N SER A 322 29.02 2.48 31.46
CA SER A 322 27.60 2.71 31.76
C SER A 322 27.37 3.06 33.23
N ARG A 323 26.28 3.80 33.50
CA ARG A 323 25.75 4.05 34.85
C ARG A 323 24.25 3.80 34.84
N GLY A 324 23.77 2.99 35.78
CA GLY A 324 22.38 2.53 35.86
C GLY A 324 22.19 1.12 35.28
N ALA A 325 21.31 0.32 35.90
CA ALA A 325 21.17 -1.11 35.63
C ALA A 325 20.71 -1.45 34.20
N HIS A 326 20.02 -0.53 33.51
CA HIS A 326 19.45 -0.75 32.17
C HIS A 326 19.95 0.26 31.14
N ALA A 327 21.06 0.95 31.40
CA ALA A 327 21.58 2.00 30.51
C ALA A 327 21.89 1.51 29.09
N GLU A 328 22.19 0.22 28.95
CA GLU A 328 22.53 -0.42 27.68
C GLU A 328 21.40 -1.29 27.11
N MET A 329 20.19 -1.23 27.68
CA MET A 329 19.07 -2.09 27.29
C MET A 329 18.87 -2.09 25.77
N PHE A 330 18.88 -0.91 25.15
CA PHE A 330 18.73 -0.76 23.70
C PHE A 330 20.04 -0.56 22.93
N SER A 331 21.19 -0.82 23.57
CA SER A 331 22.50 -0.80 22.90
C SER A 331 22.54 -1.83 21.75
N PRO A 332 23.04 -1.47 20.56
CA PRO A 332 23.21 -2.40 19.44
C PRO A 332 24.43 -3.31 19.62
N PHE A 333 25.12 -3.28 20.76
CA PHE A 333 26.36 -4.02 20.98
C PHE A 333 26.23 -5.17 21.98
N ARG A 334 25.03 -5.45 22.47
CA ARG A 334 24.74 -6.63 23.29
C ARG A 334 23.31 -7.07 23.12
N ASP A 335 23.02 -8.30 23.50
CA ASP A 335 21.65 -8.80 23.57
C ASP A 335 20.90 -8.20 24.77
N PHE A 336 19.58 -8.37 24.80
CA PHE A 336 18.80 -8.09 26.01
C PHE A 336 19.19 -9.10 27.11
N THR A 337 19.23 -8.64 28.36
CA THR A 337 19.15 -9.59 29.49
C THR A 337 17.74 -10.18 29.57
N ALA A 338 17.57 -11.30 30.29
CA ALA A 338 16.24 -11.90 30.49
C ALA A 338 15.25 -10.91 31.13
N GLU A 339 15.72 -10.12 32.10
CA GLU A 339 14.92 -9.07 32.75
C GLU A 339 14.52 -7.95 31.78
N GLU A 340 15.48 -7.46 30.98
CA GLU A 340 15.22 -6.42 29.97
C GLU A 340 14.23 -6.91 28.90
N ALA A 341 14.40 -8.15 28.42
CA ALA A 341 13.47 -8.76 27.46
C ALA A 341 12.05 -8.88 28.05
N GLN A 342 11.93 -9.29 29.31
CA GLN A 342 10.63 -9.38 29.99
C GLN A 342 10.00 -7.99 30.19
N ARG A 343 10.80 -6.98 30.57
CA ARG A 343 10.35 -5.59 30.73
C ARG A 343 9.85 -5.01 29.42
N PHE A 344 10.58 -5.24 28.34
CA PHE A 344 10.19 -4.81 27.00
C PHE A 344 8.96 -5.55 26.48
N GLY A 345 8.84 -6.85 26.76
CA GLY A 345 7.65 -7.64 26.45
C GLY A 345 6.38 -7.06 27.09
N ARG A 346 6.42 -6.76 28.39
CA ARG A 346 5.29 -6.09 29.08
C ARG A 346 4.93 -4.75 28.45
N GLN A 347 5.93 -3.96 28.07
CA GLN A 347 5.69 -2.69 27.37
C GLN A 347 4.97 -2.90 26.04
N LEU A 348 5.35 -3.90 25.24
CA LEU A 348 4.67 -4.21 23.98
C LEU A 348 3.25 -4.75 24.21
N GLU A 349 3.03 -5.55 25.25
CA GLU A 349 1.69 -6.01 25.65
C GLU A 349 0.78 -4.82 26.01
N ASP A 350 1.30 -3.82 26.72
CA ASP A 350 0.55 -2.59 27.04
C ASP A 350 0.13 -1.85 25.77
N HIS A 351 1.05 -1.67 24.83
CA HIS A 351 0.73 -1.03 23.55
C HIS A 351 -0.30 -1.84 22.73
N TYR A 352 -0.18 -3.18 22.73
CA TYR A 352 -1.14 -4.05 22.08
C TYR A 352 -2.54 -3.89 22.68
N ARG A 353 -2.65 -3.89 24.02
CA ARG A 353 -3.92 -3.67 24.73
C ARG A 353 -4.54 -2.33 24.38
N VAL A 354 -3.74 -1.27 24.29
CA VAL A 354 -4.21 0.05 23.84
C VAL A 354 -4.72 0.00 22.41
N PHE A 355 -4.03 -0.70 21.50
CA PHE A 355 -4.47 -0.83 20.12
C PHE A 355 -5.82 -1.58 20.05
N VAL A 356 -5.93 -2.74 20.70
CA VAL A 356 -7.18 -3.53 20.77
C VAL A 356 -8.32 -2.69 21.34
N ALA A 357 -8.10 -1.97 22.43
CA ALA A 357 -9.11 -1.12 23.06
C ALA A 357 -9.61 -0.02 22.12
N ARG A 358 -8.73 0.60 21.34
CA ARG A 358 -9.12 1.64 20.37
C ARG A 358 -9.85 1.07 19.18
N VAL A 359 -9.49 -0.12 18.70
CA VAL A 359 -10.27 -0.81 17.67
C VAL A 359 -11.66 -1.13 18.21
N ALA A 360 -11.75 -1.65 19.43
CA ALA A 360 -13.01 -1.94 20.11
C ALA A 360 -13.91 -0.69 20.20
N GLU A 361 -13.35 0.43 20.67
CA GLU A 361 -14.06 1.72 20.75
C GLU A 361 -14.55 2.20 19.38
N ASN A 362 -13.66 2.29 18.39
CA ASN A 362 -13.96 2.96 17.12
C ASN A 362 -14.75 2.08 16.14
N ARG A 363 -14.68 0.75 16.29
CA ARG A 363 -15.45 -0.21 15.49
C ARG A 363 -16.70 -0.73 16.21
N ARG A 364 -16.94 -0.29 17.45
CA ARG A 364 -18.04 -0.73 18.31
C ARG A 364 -18.08 -2.26 18.47
N MET A 365 -16.90 -2.82 18.73
CA MET A 365 -16.69 -4.26 18.94
C MET A 365 -16.29 -4.50 20.39
N SER A 366 -16.67 -5.64 20.95
CA SER A 366 -16.07 -6.08 22.23
C SER A 366 -14.58 -6.37 22.04
N PRO A 367 -13.72 -6.18 23.05
CA PRO A 367 -12.31 -6.58 22.98
C PRO A 367 -12.09 -8.03 22.53
N ALA A 368 -12.91 -8.98 23.00
CA ALA A 368 -12.82 -10.39 22.57
C ALA A 368 -13.01 -10.56 21.05
N ARG A 369 -14.04 -9.92 20.48
CA ARG A 369 -14.26 -9.90 19.02
C ARG A 369 -13.13 -9.22 18.25
N VAL A 370 -12.46 -8.24 18.84
CA VAL A 370 -11.28 -7.63 18.24
C VAL A 370 -10.12 -8.63 18.24
N GLU A 371 -9.90 -9.34 19.34
CA GLU A 371 -8.86 -10.38 19.42
C GLU A 371 -9.02 -11.47 18.35
N ASP A 372 -10.26 -11.91 18.05
CA ASP A 372 -10.55 -12.88 16.98
C ASP A 372 -10.03 -12.45 15.60
N VAL A 373 -9.99 -11.14 15.34
CA VAL A 373 -9.62 -10.56 14.03
C VAL A 373 -8.28 -9.80 14.07
N ALA A 374 -7.64 -9.71 15.24
CA ALA A 374 -6.39 -9.00 15.49
C ALA A 374 -5.21 -9.97 15.48
N GLN A 375 -4.44 -10.04 16.59
CA GLN A 375 -3.29 -10.91 16.75
C GLN A 375 -2.22 -10.74 15.65
N GLY A 376 -2.14 -9.55 15.05
CA GLY A 376 -1.22 -9.22 13.96
C GLY A 376 -1.64 -9.70 12.57
N ARG A 377 -2.80 -10.34 12.42
CA ARG A 377 -3.25 -10.94 11.16
C ARG A 377 -3.61 -9.88 10.12
N VAL A 378 -3.12 -10.08 8.90
CA VAL A 378 -3.47 -9.29 7.73
C VAL A 378 -4.72 -9.84 7.05
N TRP A 379 -5.51 -8.95 6.45
CA TRP A 379 -6.74 -9.29 5.76
C TRP A 379 -6.82 -8.55 4.42
N THR A 380 -7.44 -9.17 3.42
CA THR A 380 -7.92 -8.43 2.25
C THR A 380 -9.03 -7.47 2.66
N GLY A 381 -9.28 -6.42 1.88
CA GLY A 381 -10.37 -5.47 2.16
C GLY A 381 -11.74 -6.13 2.13
N LEU A 382 -11.92 -7.16 1.30
CA LEU A 382 -13.10 -8.02 1.29
C LEU A 382 -13.26 -8.76 2.63
N ALA A 383 -12.24 -9.49 3.08
CA ALA A 383 -12.26 -10.21 4.35
C ALA A 383 -12.41 -9.26 5.55
N ALA A 384 -11.80 -8.09 5.49
CA ALA A 384 -11.89 -7.04 6.51
C ALA A 384 -13.32 -6.47 6.62
N ARG A 385 -14.06 -6.40 5.50
CA ARG A 385 -15.46 -5.93 5.49
C ARG A 385 -16.37 -6.91 6.22
N GLU A 386 -16.23 -8.20 5.93
CA GLU A 386 -16.98 -9.28 6.58
C GLU A 386 -16.74 -9.31 8.10
N ARG A 387 -15.53 -8.93 8.51
CA ARG A 387 -15.10 -8.86 9.92
C ARG A 387 -15.43 -7.55 10.62
N GLY A 388 -16.03 -6.58 9.91
CA GLY A 388 -16.40 -5.27 10.45
C GLY A 388 -15.23 -4.31 10.66
N LEU A 389 -14.03 -4.63 10.19
CA LEU A 389 -12.86 -3.75 10.25
C LEU A 389 -12.99 -2.55 9.29
N VAL A 390 -13.76 -2.71 8.21
CA VAL A 390 -14.08 -1.63 7.26
C VAL A 390 -15.59 -1.47 7.05
N ASP A 391 -16.02 -0.25 6.68
CA ASP A 391 -17.43 0.11 6.59
C ASP A 391 -18.02 -0.12 5.20
N ALA A 392 -17.22 0.08 4.15
CA ALA A 392 -17.65 -0.09 2.77
C ALA A 392 -16.52 -0.58 1.86
N LEU A 393 -16.90 -1.32 0.82
CA LEU A 393 -16.00 -1.61 -0.29
C LEU A 393 -16.05 -0.48 -1.32
N GLY A 394 -14.90 -0.12 -1.86
CA GLY A 394 -14.75 0.90 -2.90
C GLY A 394 -13.39 1.60 -2.87
N GLY A 395 -13.21 2.54 -3.77
CA GLY A 395 -11.98 3.34 -3.88
C GLY A 395 -12.15 4.79 -3.43
N ILE A 396 -11.31 5.67 -3.99
CA ILE A 396 -11.35 7.11 -3.73
C ILE A 396 -12.70 7.74 -4.09
N ASP A 397 -13.33 7.32 -5.19
CA ASP A 397 -14.62 7.86 -5.64
C ASP A 397 -15.73 7.61 -4.62
N ARG A 398 -15.75 6.42 -4.03
CA ARG A 398 -16.72 6.07 -2.98
C ARG A 398 -16.47 6.88 -1.71
N ALA A 399 -15.21 7.13 -1.36
CA ALA A 399 -14.86 7.99 -0.24
C ALA A 399 -15.28 9.45 -0.47
N LEU A 400 -15.11 9.98 -1.69
CA LEU A 400 -15.58 11.31 -2.08
C LEU A 400 -17.11 11.42 -2.06
N GLU A 401 -17.81 10.38 -2.52
CA GLU A 401 -19.27 10.34 -2.45
C GLU A 401 -19.77 10.34 -1.00
N MET A 402 -19.14 9.55 -0.13
CA MET A 402 -19.48 9.49 1.29
C MET A 402 -19.14 10.80 2.02
N SER A 403 -18.03 11.46 1.67
CA SER A 403 -17.65 12.75 2.26
C SER A 403 -18.63 13.85 1.85
N ARG A 404 -19.05 13.87 0.57
CA ARG A 404 -20.11 14.74 0.06
C ARG A 404 -21.42 14.57 0.83
N LEU A 405 -21.88 13.32 0.97
CA LEU A 405 -23.13 13.01 1.68
C LEU A 405 -23.07 13.48 3.14
N ARG A 406 -21.99 13.15 3.86
CA ARG A 406 -21.83 13.52 5.27
C ARG A 406 -21.65 15.02 5.48
N ALA A 407 -21.12 15.75 4.50
CA ALA A 407 -20.98 17.20 4.56
C ALA A 407 -22.27 17.97 4.18
N GLY A 408 -23.35 17.24 3.83
CA GLY A 408 -24.61 17.84 3.39
C GLY A 408 -24.50 18.57 2.06
N LEU A 409 -23.57 18.15 1.19
CA LEU A 409 -23.34 18.77 -0.10
C LEU A 409 -24.30 18.20 -1.18
N PRO A 410 -24.93 19.04 -2.01
CA PRO A 410 -25.81 18.61 -3.09
C PRO A 410 -25.15 17.62 -4.06
N ARG A 411 -25.93 16.67 -4.58
CA ARG A 411 -25.39 15.65 -5.49
C ARG A 411 -24.92 16.20 -6.85
N GLY A 412 -25.44 17.35 -7.28
CA GLY A 412 -25.07 17.99 -8.53
C GLY A 412 -23.94 19.01 -8.43
N GLU A 413 -23.46 19.30 -7.21
CA GLU A 413 -22.35 20.25 -7.02
C GLU A 413 -21.02 19.56 -7.34
N GLU A 414 -20.18 20.21 -8.14
CA GLU A 414 -18.81 19.72 -8.40
C GLU A 414 -17.95 19.86 -7.15
N LEU A 415 -17.09 18.88 -6.90
CA LEU A 415 -16.17 18.90 -5.77
C LEU A 415 -14.80 19.40 -6.22
N VAL A 416 -14.25 20.37 -5.49
CA VAL A 416 -12.85 20.74 -5.63
C VAL A 416 -12.03 19.85 -4.70
N VAL A 417 -11.36 18.85 -5.27
CA VAL A 417 -10.47 17.97 -4.50
C VAL A 417 -9.12 18.66 -4.33
N GLU A 418 -8.86 19.17 -3.12
CA GLU A 418 -7.62 19.86 -2.80
C GLU A 418 -6.64 18.89 -2.13
N ARG A 419 -5.50 18.61 -2.77
CA ARG A 419 -4.46 17.75 -2.20
C ARG A 419 -3.70 18.48 -1.09
N LEU A 420 -3.64 17.84 0.08
CA LEU A 420 -2.86 18.30 1.23
C LEU A 420 -1.89 17.20 1.73
N PRO A 421 -0.69 17.56 2.25
CA PRO A 421 -0.09 18.90 2.14
C PRO A 421 0.15 19.27 0.66
N ARG A 422 0.08 20.57 0.35
CA ARG A 422 0.32 21.04 -1.03
C ARG A 422 1.74 20.65 -1.44
N PRO A 423 1.94 20.05 -2.63
CA PRO A 423 3.28 19.77 -3.12
C PRO A 423 4.09 21.07 -3.12
N ARG A 424 5.22 21.11 -2.39
CA ARG A 424 6.16 22.23 -2.46
C ARG A 424 6.94 22.08 -3.76
N VAL A 425 6.34 22.46 -4.88
CA VAL A 425 7.09 22.60 -6.13
C VAL A 425 7.86 23.91 -6.02
N SER A 426 9.19 23.85 -5.92
CA SER A 426 9.98 25.07 -6.08
C SER A 426 9.85 25.52 -7.54
N LEU A 427 9.75 26.83 -7.78
CA LEU A 427 9.68 27.39 -9.15
C LEU A 427 10.85 26.91 -10.03
N LEU A 428 12.03 26.73 -9.43
CA LEU A 428 13.22 26.17 -10.06
C LEU A 428 13.04 24.71 -10.47
N GLN A 429 12.35 23.91 -9.66
CA GLN A 429 12.05 22.50 -9.96
C GLN A 429 11.02 22.36 -11.08
N SER A 430 9.99 23.21 -11.13
CA SER A 430 9.05 23.22 -12.26
C SER A 430 9.71 23.68 -13.56
N LEU A 431 10.69 24.60 -13.49
CA LEU A 431 11.45 25.03 -14.66
C LEU A 431 12.34 23.89 -15.17
N PHE A 432 13.04 23.20 -14.26
CA PHE A 432 13.86 22.02 -14.55
C PHE A 432 13.02 20.89 -15.17
N GLU A 433 11.90 20.53 -14.57
CA GLU A 433 11.02 19.48 -15.11
C GLU A 433 10.43 19.87 -16.48
N SER A 434 10.19 21.16 -16.76
CA SER A 434 9.74 21.61 -18.09
C SER A 434 10.84 21.62 -19.15
N LEU A 435 12.11 21.81 -18.75
CA LEU A 435 13.28 21.83 -19.63
C LEU A 435 13.76 20.42 -20.02
N PHE A 436 13.54 19.44 -19.14
CA PHE A 436 14.05 18.06 -19.31
C PHE A 436 12.96 17.00 -19.53
N SER A 437 11.72 17.40 -19.84
CA SER A 437 10.62 16.46 -20.19
C SER A 437 10.42 16.26 -21.70
N GLY A 438 11.48 16.51 -22.48
CA GLY A 438 11.66 15.91 -23.81
C GLY A 438 12.32 14.54 -23.66
N ASP A 439 11.79 13.56 -24.37
CA ASP A 439 12.21 12.16 -24.45
C ASP A 439 13.74 12.03 -24.54
N ASP A 440 14.36 11.34 -23.57
CA ASP A 440 15.43 10.37 -23.80
C ASP A 440 15.76 9.62 -22.49
N GLY A 441 16.10 8.35 -22.68
CA GLY A 441 16.37 7.37 -21.64
C GLY A 441 17.70 7.56 -20.91
N ASP A 442 17.84 6.74 -19.86
CA ASP A 442 19.05 6.52 -19.06
C ASP A 442 19.63 7.71 -18.29
N ALA A 443 19.18 7.85 -17.05
CA ALA A 443 20.01 8.43 -15.98
C ALA A 443 19.55 7.97 -14.59
N ALA A 444 20.09 6.84 -14.10
CA ALA A 444 20.77 6.75 -12.80
C ALA A 444 21.02 5.29 -12.40
N GLU A 445 21.95 4.64 -13.08
CA GLU A 445 22.67 3.50 -12.50
C GLU A 445 23.67 4.04 -11.46
N ARG A 446 23.15 4.52 -10.32
CA ARG A 446 23.98 4.80 -9.14
C ARG A 446 24.13 3.50 -8.38
N ALA A 447 25.32 2.89 -8.49
CA ALA A 447 25.85 1.77 -7.71
C ALA A 447 24.95 1.39 -6.53
N ALA A 448 23.94 0.59 -6.84
CA ALA A 448 22.91 0.27 -5.89
C ALA A 448 23.46 -0.93 -5.12
N LEU A 449 23.80 -0.73 -3.84
CA LEU A 449 24.28 -1.83 -2.99
C LEU A 449 23.37 -3.06 -3.18
N PRO A 450 23.91 -4.28 -3.25
CA PRO A 450 23.10 -5.49 -3.26
C PRO A 450 22.04 -5.44 -2.16
N GLU A 451 20.84 -5.98 -2.40
CA GLU A 451 19.72 -5.91 -1.45
C GLU A 451 20.10 -6.38 -0.04
N ALA A 452 20.97 -7.41 0.05
CA ALA A 452 21.55 -7.88 1.31
C ALA A 452 22.37 -6.79 2.05
N LEU A 453 23.15 -6.00 1.32
CA LEU A 453 23.94 -4.88 1.87
C LEU A 453 23.06 -3.68 2.24
N ARG A 454 22.03 -3.35 1.45
CA ARG A 454 21.04 -2.34 1.85
C ARG A 454 20.29 -2.76 3.11
N THR A 455 19.97 -4.05 3.22
CA THR A 455 19.29 -4.59 4.40
C THR A 455 20.19 -4.59 5.62
N LEU A 456 21.49 -4.85 5.47
CA LEU A 456 22.47 -4.71 6.55
C LEU A 456 22.63 -3.26 7.02
N VAL A 457 22.67 -2.29 6.11
CA VAL A 457 22.73 -0.86 6.43
C VAL A 457 21.39 -0.34 7.01
N ALA A 458 20.26 -0.88 6.58
CA ALA A 458 18.96 -0.58 7.17
C ALA A 458 18.82 -1.23 8.56
N ALA A 459 19.34 -2.45 8.75
CA ALA A 459 19.34 -3.16 10.02
C ALA A 459 20.20 -2.46 11.09
N SER A 460 21.29 -1.79 10.70
CA SER A 460 22.08 -0.96 11.63
C SER A 460 21.41 0.38 12.00
N ARG A 461 20.33 0.74 11.29
CA ARG A 461 19.49 1.93 11.55
C ARG A 461 18.11 1.57 12.09
N PHE A 462 17.89 0.31 12.48
CA PHE A 462 16.61 -0.13 13.03
C PHE A 462 16.31 0.69 14.31
N PRO A 463 15.13 1.31 14.43
CA PRO A 463 14.80 2.14 15.59
C PRO A 463 14.72 1.27 16.85
N ALA A 464 15.80 1.29 17.62
CA ALA A 464 15.98 0.42 18.78
C ALA A 464 15.03 0.83 19.92
N GLY A 465 14.25 -0.13 20.43
CA GLY A 465 13.33 0.09 21.56
C GLY A 465 12.03 0.81 21.20
N THR A 466 11.82 1.13 19.93
CA THR A 466 10.55 1.66 19.44
C THR A 466 9.56 0.53 19.21
N ALA A 467 8.32 0.72 19.65
CA ALA A 467 7.22 -0.16 19.33
C ALA A 467 6.72 0.13 17.90
N LEU A 468 6.77 -0.89 17.04
CA LEU A 468 6.42 -0.81 15.63
C LEU A 468 5.12 -1.56 15.36
N ALA A 469 4.21 -0.84 14.75
CA ALA A 469 2.99 -1.32 14.15
C ALA A 469 3.17 -1.26 12.63
N HIS A 470 3.99 -2.15 12.06
CA HIS A 470 4.25 -2.25 10.61
C HIS A 470 3.77 -3.59 10.02
N LEU A 471 3.55 -3.66 8.70
CA LEU A 471 3.30 -4.90 7.97
C LEU A 471 4.51 -5.83 7.99
N PRO A 472 4.27 -7.15 7.87
CA PRO A 472 5.31 -8.10 8.11
C PRO A 472 6.37 -8.25 7.01
N PHE A 473 6.08 -7.85 5.77
CA PHE A 473 7.00 -7.96 4.64
C PHE A 473 6.53 -7.09 3.46
N ALA A 474 7.41 -6.86 2.49
CA ALA A 474 7.01 -6.47 1.15
C ALA A 474 6.39 -7.70 0.47
N ILE A 475 5.08 -7.88 0.61
CA ILE A 475 4.38 -8.94 -0.13
C ILE A 475 4.46 -8.56 -1.60
N THR A 476 5.24 -9.31 -2.37
CA THR A 476 5.10 -9.26 -3.81
C THR A 476 4.23 -10.44 -4.20
N ILE A 477 2.94 -10.14 -4.41
CA ILE A 477 2.06 -11.04 -5.15
C ILE A 477 2.29 -10.69 -6.61
N ARG A 478 3.02 -11.56 -7.31
CA ARG A 478 3.17 -11.48 -8.76
C ARG A 478 2.09 -12.34 -9.36
#